data_AF-L0ECX6-F1
#
_entry.id   AF-L0ECX6-F1
#
_cell.length_a   1.000
_cell.length_b   1.000
_cell.length_c   1.000
_cell.angle_alpha   90.00
_cell.angle_beta   90.00
_cell.angle_gamma   90.00
#
_symmetry.space_group_name_H-M   'P 1'
#
loop_
_entity.id
_entity.type
_entity.pdbx_description
1 polymer ?
#
loop_
_entity_poly.entity_id
_entity_poly.type
_entity_poly.pdbx_seq_one_letter_code
_entity_poly.pdbx_strand_id
1 'polypeptide(L)'
;MELIQDQPFTHETIGLDGFAFVRCAFEDCVIMIRSEGYELEQCTFRNVKILISPEVSVKELARRLASCRCENTVCLWNPEGAVTAMA
;
A
#
# COMPACT_ATOMS: atom_id res chain seq x y z
N MET A 1 13.12 5.25 7.43
CA MET A 1 11.71 5.25 7.00
C MET A 1 11.21 6.68 7.12
N GLU A 2 10.66 7.22 6.05
CA GLU A 2 10.13 8.58 5.99
C GLU A 2 8.66 8.58 6.41
N LEU A 3 8.23 9.61 7.15
CA LEU A 3 6.88 9.71 7.69
C LEU A 3 6.01 10.62 6.82
N ILE A 4 4.88 10.11 6.35
CA ILE A 4 3.86 10.85 5.61
C ILE A 4 2.55 10.81 6.42
N GLN A 5 1.96 11.98 6.69
CA GLN A 5 0.77 12.07 7.54
C GLN A 5 -0.30 12.98 6.97
N ASP A 6 -1.56 12.62 7.20
CA ASP A 6 -2.74 13.45 6.89
C ASP A 6 -2.83 13.91 5.42
N GLN A 7 -2.31 13.08 4.49
CA GLN A 7 -2.30 13.37 3.05
C GLN A 7 -3.29 12.49 2.27
N PRO A 8 -4.03 13.08 1.32
CA PRO A 8 -4.80 12.33 0.33
C PRO A 8 -3.96 12.00 -0.91
N PHE A 9 -4.19 10.81 -1.45
CA PHE A 9 -3.62 10.30 -2.70
C PHE A 9 -4.75 9.80 -3.59
N THR A 10 -4.72 10.18 -4.87
CA THR A 10 -5.82 9.83 -5.81
C THR A 10 -5.32 9.54 -7.20
N HIS A 11 -5.83 8.48 -7.84
CA HIS A 11 -5.54 8.12 -9.24
C HIS A 11 -4.05 7.91 -9.56
N GLU A 12 -3.29 7.39 -8.59
CA GLU A 12 -1.85 7.24 -8.71
C GLU A 12 -1.33 5.89 -8.24
N THR A 13 -0.09 5.57 -8.63
CA THR A 13 0.62 4.35 -8.22
C THR A 13 1.62 4.69 -7.13
N ILE A 14 1.52 4.02 -5.98
CA ILE A 14 2.25 4.38 -4.76
C ILE A 14 3.06 3.19 -4.27
N GLY A 15 4.35 3.38 -4.06
CA GLY A 15 5.20 2.42 -3.36
C GLY A 15 5.18 2.68 -1.86
N LEU A 16 4.93 1.65 -1.04
CA LEU A 16 5.00 1.81 0.42
C LEU A 16 6.42 1.65 0.98
N ASP A 17 7.33 1.08 0.18
CA ASP A 17 8.69 0.73 0.61
C ASP A 17 9.47 1.95 1.11
N GLY A 18 9.90 1.90 2.38
CA GLY A 18 10.67 2.96 3.02
C GLY A 18 9.83 4.06 3.67
N PHE A 19 8.50 3.96 3.66
CA PHE A 19 7.59 4.98 4.19
C PHE A 19 6.67 4.45 5.29
N ALA A 20 6.36 5.34 6.24
CA ALA A 20 5.31 5.16 7.23
C ALA A 20 4.17 6.13 6.91
N PHE A 21 2.98 5.60 6.64
CA PHE A 21 1.78 6.40 6.36
C PHE A 21 0.86 6.40 7.58
N VAL A 22 0.50 7.59 8.05
CA VAL A 22 -0.38 7.76 9.22
C VAL A 22 -1.57 8.65 8.84
N ARG A 23 -2.80 8.16 9.06
CA ARG A 23 -4.05 8.87 8.73
C ARG A 23 -4.13 9.38 7.28
N CYS A 24 -3.46 8.69 6.36
CA CYS A 24 -3.52 9.02 4.93
C CYS A 24 -4.76 8.40 4.28
N ALA A 25 -5.22 9.00 3.19
CA ALA A 25 -6.35 8.51 2.41
C ALA A 25 -5.90 8.16 1.00
N PHE A 26 -6.23 6.96 0.53
CA PHE A 26 -5.91 6.45 -0.79
C PHE A 26 -7.21 6.11 -1.52
N GLU A 27 -7.47 6.77 -2.64
CA GLU A 27 -8.70 6.61 -3.43
C GLU A 27 -8.37 6.37 -4.91
N ASP A 28 -8.92 5.31 -5.49
CA ASP A 28 -8.68 4.94 -6.89
C ASP A 28 -7.17 4.73 -7.22
N CYS A 29 -6.40 4.27 -6.23
CA CYS A 29 -4.95 4.08 -6.34
C CYS A 29 -4.55 2.63 -6.65
N VAL A 30 -3.33 2.47 -7.17
CA VAL A 30 -2.61 1.20 -7.18
C VAL A 30 -1.47 1.28 -6.18
N ILE A 31 -1.43 0.36 -5.21
CA ILE A 31 -0.38 0.33 -4.19
C ILE A 31 0.55 -0.83 -4.47
N MET A 32 1.85 -0.59 -4.35
CA MET A 32 2.90 -1.57 -4.55
C MET A 32 3.66 -1.79 -3.24
N ILE A 33 3.79 -3.06 -2.84
CA ILE A 33 4.53 -3.47 -1.65
C ILE A 33 5.59 -4.49 -2.08
N ARG A 34 6.86 -4.08 -2.05
CA ARG A 34 7.98 -4.90 -2.52
C ARG A 34 8.82 -5.51 -1.39
N SER A 35 8.71 -4.95 -0.19
CA SER A 35 9.48 -5.33 0.99
C SER A 35 8.70 -5.08 2.28
N GLU A 36 9.22 -5.53 3.41
CA GLU A 36 8.61 -5.33 4.73
C GLU A 36 8.84 -3.92 5.32
N GLY A 37 9.58 -3.06 4.62
CA GLY A 37 10.03 -1.75 5.12
C GLY A 37 8.99 -0.65 5.07
N TYR A 38 7.74 -0.91 5.43
CA TYR A 38 6.64 0.06 5.42
C TYR A 38 5.85 0.03 6.72
N GLU A 39 5.14 1.10 7.06
CA GLU A 39 4.18 1.12 8.17
C GLU A 39 2.87 1.79 7.75
N LEU A 40 1.76 1.28 8.29
CA LEU A 40 0.42 1.79 8.03
C LEU A 40 -0.33 1.95 9.35
N GLU A 41 -0.80 3.15 9.62
CA GLU A 41 -1.58 3.45 10.83
C GLU A 41 -2.78 4.33 10.47
N GLN A 42 -3.99 3.87 10.82
CA GLN A 42 -5.23 4.64 10.67
C GLN A 42 -5.49 5.17 9.25
N CYS A 43 -4.92 4.52 8.23
CA CYS A 43 -5.12 4.92 6.84
C CYS A 43 -6.47 4.44 6.31
N THR A 44 -6.96 5.10 5.26
CA THR A 44 -8.17 4.70 4.53
C THR A 44 -7.84 4.34 3.10
N PHE A 45 -8.29 3.18 2.64
CA PHE A 45 -8.16 2.70 1.26
C PHE A 45 -9.55 2.54 0.66
N ARG A 46 -9.83 3.20 -0.46
CA ARG A 46 -11.09 3.10 -1.20
C ARG A 46 -10.84 2.81 -2.67
N ASN A 47 -11.44 1.74 -3.18
CA ASN A 47 -11.28 1.29 -4.56
C ASN A 47 -9.79 1.10 -4.96
N VAL A 48 -9.00 0.55 -4.04
CA VAL A 48 -7.55 0.39 -4.20
C VAL A 48 -7.21 -1.03 -4.64
N LYS A 49 -6.19 -1.16 -5.50
CA LYS A 49 -5.54 -2.45 -5.81
C LYS A 49 -4.17 -2.48 -5.15
N ILE A 50 -3.94 -3.44 -4.26
CA ILE A 50 -2.65 -3.65 -3.59
C ILE A 50 -1.94 -4.82 -4.28
N LEU A 51 -0.80 -4.53 -4.90
CA LEU A 51 0.08 -5.49 -5.55
C LEU A 51 1.21 -5.87 -4.61
N ILE A 52 1.30 -7.15 -4.27
CA ILE A 52 2.17 -7.66 -3.21
C ILE A 52 3.23 -8.57 -3.82
N SER A 53 4.50 -8.26 -3.58
CA SER A 53 5.61 -9.12 -4.01
C SER A 53 5.67 -10.44 -3.21
N PRO A 54 6.21 -11.53 -3.80
CA PRO A 54 6.42 -12.83 -3.14
C PRO A 54 7.15 -12.81 -1.80
N GLU A 55 8.04 -11.84 -1.62
CA GLU A 55 8.90 -11.71 -0.45
C GLU A 55 8.16 -11.13 0.76
N VAL A 56 6.96 -10.56 0.55
CA VAL A 56 6.15 -9.93 1.59
C VAL A 56 5.25 -10.96 2.26
N SER A 57 5.31 -11.00 3.58
CA SER A 57 4.46 -11.81 4.44
C SER A 57 3.03 -11.28 4.43
N VAL A 58 2.12 -12.07 3.87
CA VAL A 58 0.67 -11.78 3.90
C VAL A 58 0.16 -11.61 5.34
N LYS A 59 0.72 -12.36 6.30
CA LYS A 59 0.36 -12.25 7.72
C LYS A 59 0.74 -10.88 8.29
N GLU A 60 1.91 -10.37 7.92
CA GLU A 60 2.38 -9.07 8.39
C GLU A 60 1.59 -7.93 7.74
N LEU A 61 1.34 -8.03 6.43
CA LEU A 61 0.45 -7.10 5.73
C LEU A 61 -0.94 -7.04 6.38
N ALA A 62 -1.55 -8.20 6.65
CA ALA A 62 -2.87 -8.27 7.29
C ALA A 62 -2.85 -7.61 8.68
N ARG A 63 -1.78 -7.78 9.45
CA ARG A 63 -1.61 -7.11 10.75
C ARG A 63 -1.56 -5.59 10.60
N ARG A 64 -0.81 -5.07 9.62
CA ARG A 64 -0.68 -3.63 9.37
C ARG A 64 -1.99 -3.02 8.87
N LEU A 65 -2.69 -3.71 7.97
CA LEU A 65 -3.99 -3.28 7.47
C LEU A 65 -5.10 -3.34 8.54
N ALA A 66 -4.94 -4.11 9.62
CA ALA A 66 -5.95 -4.20 10.68
C ALA A 66 -6.20 -2.86 11.40
N SER A 67 -5.24 -1.93 11.35
CA SER A 67 -5.41 -0.56 11.88
C SER A 67 -6.10 0.39 10.89
N CYS A 68 -6.34 -0.07 9.66
CA CYS A 68 -6.78 0.74 8.52
C CYS A 68 -8.22 0.41 8.12
N ARG A 69 -8.85 1.35 7.41
CA ARG A 69 -10.18 1.18 6.83
C ARG A 69 -10.04 0.83 5.36
N CYS A 70 -10.58 -0.33 4.95
CA CYS A 70 -10.53 -0.78 3.56
C CYS A 70 -11.95 -0.91 2.99
N GLU A 71 -12.25 -0.16 1.93
CA GLU A 71 -13.50 -0.22 1.17
C GLU A 71 -13.19 -0.61 -0.28
N ASN A 72 -13.83 -1.66 -0.80
CA ASN A 72 -13.60 -2.13 -2.17
C ASN A 72 -12.11 -2.29 -2.54
N THR A 73 -11.30 -2.76 -1.59
CA THR A 73 -9.85 -2.92 -1.76
C THR A 73 -9.53 -4.38 -2.02
N VAL A 74 -8.69 -4.64 -3.02
CA VAL A 74 -8.27 -5.99 -3.39
C VAL A 74 -6.77 -6.15 -3.27
N CYS A 75 -6.33 -7.26 -2.68
CA CYS A 75 -4.94 -7.65 -2.60
C CYS A 75 -4.65 -8.71 -3.65
N LEU A 76 -3.67 -8.47 -4.50
CA LEU A 76 -3.27 -9.36 -5.58
C LEU A 76 -1.79 -9.68 -5.43
N TRP A 77 -1.46 -10.96 -5.56
CA TRP A 77 -0.08 -11.38 -5.63
C TRP A 77 0.51 -10.99 -6.98
N ASN A 78 1.67 -10.37 -6.96
CA ASN A 78 2.36 -9.91 -8.15
C ASN A 78 3.71 -10.65 -8.29
N PRO A 79 3.71 -11.85 -8.89
CA PRO A 79 4.91 -12.67 -9.03
C PRO A 79 5.98 -12.08 -9.95
N GLU A 80 5.60 -11.18 -10.86
CA GLU A 80 6.47 -10.66 -11.90
C GLU A 80 6.93 -9.23 -11.62
N GLY A 81 7.08 -8.80 -10.35
CA GLY A 81 7.60 -7.47 -10.04
C GLY A 81 6.96 -6.33 -10.86
N ALA A 82 5.69 -6.48 -11.27
CA ALA A 82 5.07 -5.61 -12.25
C ALA A 82 4.77 -4.28 -11.56
N VAL A 83 5.33 -3.13 -11.90
CA VAL A 83 5.85 -2.70 -13.18
C VAL A 83 7.06 -1.79 -12.90
N THR A 84 8.14 -1.99 -13.64
CA THR A 84 9.11 -0.94 -13.93
C THR A 84 8.30 0.25 -14.44
N ALA A 85 8.33 1.39 -13.73
CA ALA A 85 7.82 2.62 -14.32
C ALA A 85 8.62 2.88 -15.60
N MET A 86 7.97 2.71 -16.75
CA MET A 86 8.49 3.16 -18.04
C MET A 86 8.27 4.67 -18.16
N ALA A 87 9.28 5.30 -18.77
CA ALA A 87 9.49 6.72 -19.08
C ALA A 87 10.08 7.58 -17.95
#